data_AF-A0A535XKA2-F1
#
_entry.id   AF-A0A535XKA2-F1
#
_cell.length_a   1.000
_cell.length_b   1.000
_cell.length_c   1.000
_cell.angle_alpha   90.00
_cell.angle_beta   90.00
_cell.angle_gamma   90.00
#
_symmetry.space_group_name_H-M   'P 1'
#
loop_
_entity.id
_entity.type
_entity.pdbx_description
1 polymer ?
#
loop_
_entity_poly.entity_id
_entity_poly.type
_entity_poly.pdbx_seq_one_letter_code
_entity_poly.pdbx_strand_id
1 'polypeptide(L)'
;MLAPFAEFFVRQGLIVPGNVAATAENIVASQSLFRAGFATDLVVFVIEVALAAVLNVLFRPVSRTLALVMAFARLAMVTILGLNLLNMFTALQLLTSPEYATAFEKGQLQALAFVFLNAQHFGYALGMVFFGLHLGVLGYLVYRSGFLPRILGILMVVSALG
;
A
#
# COMPACT_ATOMS: atom_id res chain seq x y z
N MET A 1 -11.20 -4.08 6.32
CA MET A 1 -11.78 -4.83 5.18
C MET A 1 -11.47 -4.22 3.81
N LEU A 2 -11.08 -2.94 3.73
CA LEU A 2 -10.74 -2.27 2.46
C LEU A 2 -9.36 -2.65 1.89
N ALA A 3 -8.31 -2.74 2.72
CA ALA A 3 -6.97 -3.13 2.26
C ALA A 3 -6.89 -4.58 1.70
N PRO A 4 -7.55 -5.60 2.31
CA PRO A 4 -7.62 -6.93 1.71
C PRO A 4 -8.39 -6.97 0.38
N PHE A 5 -9.36 -6.07 0.17
CA PHE A 5 -10.12 -6.03 -1.08
C PHE A 5 -9.24 -5.59 -2.26
N ALA A 6 -8.46 -4.52 -2.09
CA ALA A 6 -7.53 -4.07 -3.13
C ALA A 6 -6.45 -5.12 -3.42
N GLU A 7 -5.92 -5.79 -2.40
CA GLU A 7 -4.86 -6.79 -2.56
C GLU A 7 -5.35 -8.11 -3.17
N PHE A 8 -6.39 -8.71 -2.59
CA PHE A 8 -6.84 -10.05 -2.97
C PHE A 8 -7.82 -10.07 -4.14
N PHE A 9 -8.73 -9.09 -4.24
CA PHE A 9 -9.75 -9.09 -5.28
C PHE A 9 -9.36 -8.31 -6.53
N VAL A 10 -8.52 -7.27 -6.39
CA VAL A 10 -8.06 -6.46 -7.53
C VAL A 10 -6.69 -6.92 -8.02
N ARG A 11 -5.68 -6.99 -7.15
CA ARG A 11 -4.30 -7.27 -7.60
C ARG A 11 -4.05 -8.75 -7.91
N GLN A 12 -4.41 -9.67 -7.02
CA GLN A 12 -4.21 -11.12 -7.26
C GLN A 12 -5.15 -11.72 -8.32
N GLY A 13 -6.32 -11.12 -8.54
CA GLY A 13 -7.27 -11.58 -9.56
C GLY A 13 -6.92 -11.15 -11.00
N LEU A 14 -6.17 -10.06 -11.17
CA LEU A 14 -5.91 -9.46 -12.48
C LEU A 14 -4.50 -9.75 -13.03
N ILE A 15 -3.52 -9.95 -12.15
CA ILE A 15 -2.13 -10.23 -12.56
C ILE A 15 -1.97 -11.73 -12.79
N VAL A 16 -1.66 -12.11 -14.03
CA VAL A 16 -1.30 -13.49 -14.40
C VAL A 16 0.22 -13.60 -14.39
N PRO A 17 0.83 -14.31 -13.41
CA PRO A 17 2.28 -14.42 -13.31
C PRO A 17 2.88 -14.98 -14.61
N GLY A 18 3.88 -14.28 -15.17
CA GLY A 18 4.58 -14.71 -16.38
C GLY A 18 3.83 -14.50 -17.70
N ASN A 19 2.59 -13.97 -17.69
CA ASN A 19 1.82 -13.68 -18.91
C ASN A 19 1.39 -12.21 -18.96
N VAL A 20 2.19 -11.41 -19.66
CA VAL A 20 2.00 -9.97 -19.82
C VAL A 20 0.74 -9.65 -20.63
N ALA A 21 0.46 -10.40 -21.69
CA ALA A 21 -0.71 -10.18 -22.54
C ALA A 21 -2.02 -10.47 -21.80
N ALA A 22 -2.10 -11.60 -21.08
CA ALA A 22 -3.27 -11.96 -20.30
C ALA A 22 -3.52 -10.98 -19.13
N THR A 23 -2.46 -10.51 -18.47
CA THR A 23 -2.57 -9.48 -17.43
C THR A 23 -3.15 -8.17 -17.99
N ALA A 24 -2.67 -7.73 -19.15
CA ALA A 24 -3.17 -6.52 -19.79
C ALA A 24 -4.65 -6.64 -20.19
N GLU A 25 -5.06 -7.78 -20.74
CA GLU A 25 -6.46 -8.03 -21.12
C GLU A 25 -7.39 -8.04 -19.90
N ASN A 26 -6.99 -8.66 -18.78
CA ASN A 26 -7.75 -8.65 -17.53
C ASN A 26 -7.94 -7.23 -16.97
N ILE A 27 -6.90 -6.40 -17.01
CA ILE A 27 -6.95 -5.00 -16.55
C ILE A 27 -7.91 -4.18 -17.42
N VAL A 28 -7.82 -4.32 -18.75
CA VAL A 28 -8.70 -3.62 -19.70
C VAL A 28 -10.15 -4.07 -19.55
N ALA A 29 -10.40 -5.35 -19.24
CA ALA A 29 -11.73 -5.86 -18.95
C ALA A 29 -12.30 -5.38 -17.60
N SER A 30 -11.43 -5.03 -16.64
CA SER A 30 -11.81 -4.73 -15.25
C SER A 30 -11.43 -3.30 -14.80
N GLN A 31 -11.49 -2.32 -15.69
CA GLN A 31 -11.05 -0.94 -15.40
C GLN A 31 -11.80 -0.30 -14.22
N SER A 32 -13.11 -0.55 -14.10
CA SER A 32 -13.93 -0.04 -13.00
C SER A 32 -13.45 -0.57 -11.65
N LEU A 33 -13.10 -1.85 -11.58
CA LEU A 33 -12.54 -2.50 -10.40
C LEU A 33 -11.17 -1.89 -10.04
N PHE A 34 -10.33 -1.63 -11.05
CA PHE A 34 -9.03 -1.02 -10.86
C PHE A 34 -9.11 0.42 -10.32
N ARG A 35 -10.04 1.23 -10.86
CA ARG A 35 -10.30 2.60 -10.40
C ARG A 35 -10.96 2.62 -9.01
N ALA A 36 -11.84 1.68 -8.72
CA ALA A 36 -12.41 1.50 -7.38
C ALA A 36 -11.33 1.13 -6.34
N GLY A 37 -10.37 0.29 -6.72
CA GLY A 37 -9.19 -0.03 -5.91
C GLY A 37 -8.38 1.21 -5.57
N PHE A 38 -8.07 2.05 -6.57
CA PHE A 38 -7.38 3.33 -6.36
C PHE A 38 -8.12 4.26 -5.39
N ALA A 39 -9.43 4.46 -5.58
CA ALA A 39 -10.22 5.33 -4.71
C ALA A 39 -10.27 4.79 -3.27
N THR A 40 -10.35 3.47 -3.13
CA THR A 40 -10.32 2.80 -1.84
C THR A 40 -8.99 3.00 -1.13
N ASP A 41 -7.87 2.81 -1.82
CA ASP A 41 -6.52 3.02 -1.28
C ASP A 41 -6.35 4.48 -0.81
N LEU A 42 -6.86 5.46 -1.57
CA LEU A 42 -6.81 6.87 -1.18
C LEU A 42 -7.56 7.15 0.13
N VAL A 43 -8.78 6.61 0.27
CA VAL A 43 -9.59 6.75 1.50
C VAL A 43 -8.87 6.10 2.67
N VAL A 44 -8.29 4.90 2.48
CA VAL A 44 -7.50 4.22 3.49
C VAL A 44 -6.33 5.11 3.92
N PHE A 45 -5.56 5.68 2.99
CA PHE A 45 -4.43 6.54 3.31
C PHE A 45 -4.80 7.78 4.13
N VAL A 46 -5.94 8.40 3.87
CA VAL A 46 -6.43 9.51 4.70
C VAL A 46 -6.75 9.04 6.13
N ILE A 47 -7.42 7.89 6.26
CA ILE A 47 -7.70 7.28 7.57
C ILE A 47 -6.39 6.95 8.30
N GLU A 48 -5.38 6.47 7.58
CA GLU A 48 -4.09 6.11 8.14
C GLU A 48 -3.32 7.32 8.70
N VAL A 49 -3.40 8.48 8.03
CA VAL A 49 -2.85 9.74 8.55
C VAL A 49 -3.55 10.14 9.85
N ALA A 50 -4.88 10.06 9.89
CA ALA A 50 -5.66 10.37 11.09
C ALA A 50 -5.33 9.39 12.24
N LEU A 51 -5.22 8.10 11.93
CA LEU A 51 -4.86 7.06 12.90
C LEU A 51 -3.46 7.29 13.47
N ALA A 52 -2.47 7.67 12.65
CA ALA A 52 -1.13 8.02 13.11
C ALA A 52 -1.17 9.18 14.13
N ALA A 53 -2.00 10.19 13.89
CA ALA A 53 -2.18 11.31 14.82
C ALA A 53 -2.85 10.88 16.14
N VAL A 54 -3.91 10.06 16.06
CA VAL A 54 -4.61 9.54 17.24
C VAL A 54 -3.68 8.68 18.10
N LEU A 55 -2.96 7.74 17.48
CA LEU A 55 -2.02 6.87 18.20
C LEU A 55 -0.87 7.68 18.81
N ASN A 56 -0.37 8.71 18.12
CA ASN A 56 0.63 9.60 18.67
C ASN A 56 0.13 10.26 19.97
N VAL A 57 -1.09 10.82 19.96
CA VAL A 57 -1.67 11.45 21.16
C VAL A 57 -1.87 10.42 22.28
N LEU A 58 -2.37 9.23 21.94
CA LEU A 58 -2.64 8.15 22.89
C LEU A 58 -1.37 7.66 23.62
N PHE A 59 -0.27 7.46 22.89
CA PHE A 59 0.97 6.91 23.44
C PHE A 59 1.99 7.97 23.88
N ARG A 60 1.73 9.26 23.62
CA ARG A 60 2.56 10.37 24.09
C ARG A 60 2.83 10.35 25.61
N PRO A 61 1.88 9.99 26.50
CA PRO A 61 2.15 9.87 27.94
C PRO A 61 3.13 8.76 28.31
N VAL A 62 3.27 7.73 27.46
CA VAL A 62 4.18 6.60 27.69
C VAL A 62 5.60 6.97 27.25
N SER A 63 5.75 7.53 26.05
CA SER A 63 7.00 8.11 25.56
C SER A 63 6.73 9.02 24.37
N ARG A 64 6.99 10.31 24.54
CA ARG A 64 6.84 11.31 23.47
C ARG A 64 7.70 10.99 22.25
N THR A 65 8.94 10.56 22.46
CA THR A 65 9.88 10.27 21.37
C THR A 65 9.42 9.07 20.57
N LEU A 66 9.05 7.97 21.23
CA LEU A 66 8.61 6.76 20.53
C LEU A 66 7.26 6.95 19.86
N ALA A 67 6.34 7.71 20.46
CA ALA A 67 5.08 8.07 19.83
C ALA A 67 5.29 8.84 18.51
N LEU A 68 6.26 9.77 18.49
CA LEU A 68 6.66 10.48 17.27
C LEU A 68 7.30 9.55 16.23
N VAL A 69 8.24 8.69 16.63
CA VAL A 69 8.88 7.74 15.70
C VAL A 69 7.84 6.82 15.06
N MET A 70 6.93 6.27 15.85
CA MET A 70 5.81 5.44 15.38
C MET A 70 4.92 6.21 14.38
N ALA A 71 4.57 7.46 14.68
CA ALA A 71 3.71 8.26 13.81
C ALA A 71 4.41 8.64 12.51
N PHE A 72 5.68 9.09 12.57
CA PHE A 72 6.47 9.41 11.38
C PHE A 72 6.71 8.19 10.50
N ALA A 73 6.97 7.02 11.08
CA ALA A 73 7.06 5.77 10.33
C ALA A 73 5.75 5.46 9.58
N ARG A 74 4.58 5.66 10.23
CA ARG A 74 3.28 5.48 9.57
C ARG A 74 3.07 6.49 8.45
N LEU A 75 3.40 7.76 8.66
CA LEU A 75 3.28 8.79 7.62
C LEU A 75 4.21 8.55 6.43
N ALA A 76 5.44 8.08 6.68
CA ALA A 76 6.37 7.70 5.63
C ALA A 76 5.83 6.54 4.79
N MET A 77 5.30 5.49 5.45
CA MET A 77 4.61 4.38 4.77
C MET A 77 3.48 4.91 3.87
N VAL A 78 2.55 5.69 4.43
CA VAL A 78 1.40 6.21 3.68
C VAL A 78 1.83 7.09 2.50
N THR A 79 2.86 7.92 2.68
CA THR A 79 3.39 8.77 1.61
C THR A 79 3.97 7.93 0.47
N ILE A 80 4.79 6.92 0.81
CA ILE A 80 5.39 6.01 -0.18
C ILE A 80 4.29 5.26 -0.93
N LEU A 81 3.34 4.66 -0.22
CA LEU A 81 2.26 3.88 -0.83
C LEU A 81 1.33 4.78 -1.66
N GLY A 82 1.04 6.00 -1.19
CA GLY A 82 0.26 7.00 -1.90
C GLY A 82 0.89 7.39 -3.23
N LEU A 83 2.18 7.72 -3.24
CA LEU A 83 2.92 8.00 -4.47
C LEU A 83 2.99 6.78 -5.39
N ASN A 84 3.12 5.59 -4.81
CA ASN A 84 3.20 4.34 -5.56
C ASN A 84 1.91 4.01 -6.33
N LEU A 85 0.76 4.59 -5.96
CA LEU A 85 -0.46 4.49 -6.76
C LEU A 85 -0.33 5.09 -8.16
N LEU A 86 0.61 6.03 -8.37
CA LEU A 86 0.88 6.59 -9.69
C LEU A 86 1.39 5.52 -10.67
N ASN A 87 2.20 4.57 -10.20
CA ASN A 87 2.67 3.45 -11.02
C ASN A 87 1.48 2.61 -11.52
N MET A 88 0.57 2.31 -10.60
CA MET A 88 -0.65 1.56 -10.89
C MET A 88 -1.53 2.31 -11.91
N PHE A 89 -1.77 3.60 -11.68
CA PHE A 89 -2.55 4.45 -12.59
C PHE A 89 -1.90 4.56 -13.98
N THR A 90 -0.57 4.67 -14.04
CA THR A 90 0.19 4.77 -15.29
C THR A 90 0.05 3.49 -16.12
N ALA A 91 0.15 2.31 -15.48
CA ALA A 91 -0.07 1.04 -16.15
C ALA A 91 -1.46 0.96 -16.81
N LEU A 92 -2.52 1.42 -16.12
CA LEU A 92 -3.87 1.48 -16.68
C LEU A 92 -3.96 2.44 -17.87
N GLN A 93 -3.39 3.65 -17.74
CA GLN A 93 -3.41 4.66 -18.81
C GLN A 93 -2.70 4.16 -20.07
N LEU A 94 -1.56 3.49 -19.94
CA LEU A 94 -0.82 2.89 -21.07
C LEU A 94 -1.66 1.86 -21.84
N LEU A 95 -2.48 1.09 -21.13
CA LEU A 95 -3.30 0.04 -21.74
C LEU A 95 -4.63 0.54 -22.32
N THR A 96 -5.09 1.73 -21.93
CA THR A 96 -6.46 2.19 -22.22
C THR A 96 -6.54 3.52 -22.97
N SER A 97 -5.48 4.33 -22.95
CA SER A 97 -5.49 5.64 -23.62
C SER A 97 -5.35 5.50 -25.14
N PRO A 98 -6.26 6.10 -25.93
CA PRO A 98 -6.13 6.15 -27.39
C PRO A 98 -4.85 6.85 -27.86
N GLU A 99 -4.39 7.86 -27.11
CA GLU A 99 -3.19 8.63 -27.45
C GLU A 99 -1.96 7.72 -27.50
N TYR A 100 -1.77 6.87 -26.48
CA TYR A 100 -0.67 5.92 -26.43
C TYR A 100 -0.82 4.79 -27.44
N ALA A 101 -2.06 4.37 -27.73
CA ALA A 101 -2.34 3.37 -28.77
C ALA A 101 -1.96 3.83 -30.18
N THR A 102 -1.95 5.15 -30.45
CA THR A 102 -1.47 5.71 -31.72
C THR A 102 0.05 5.92 -31.77
N ALA A 103 0.70 6.05 -30.60
CA ALA A 103 2.13 6.35 -30.50
C ALA A 103 3.02 5.11 -30.38
N PHE A 104 2.49 3.99 -29.89
CA PHE A 104 3.26 2.77 -29.60
C PHE A 104 2.56 1.51 -30.13
N GLU A 105 3.35 0.48 -30.39
CA GLU A 105 2.80 -0.84 -30.71
C GLU A 105 2.15 -1.49 -29.47
N LYS A 106 1.12 -2.32 -29.70
CA LYS A 106 0.39 -3.02 -28.64
C LYS A 106 1.32 -3.79 -27.68
N GLY A 107 2.32 -4.50 -28.22
CA GLY A 107 3.29 -5.25 -27.41
C GLY A 107 4.16 -4.35 -26.53
N GLN A 108 4.53 -3.16 -27.01
CA GLN A 108 5.31 -2.19 -26.25
C GLN A 108 4.49 -1.62 -25.08
N LEU A 109 3.22 -1.29 -25.31
CA LEU A 109 2.31 -0.81 -24.26
C LEU A 109 2.11 -1.85 -23.16
N GLN A 110 1.92 -3.11 -23.54
CA GLN A 110 1.78 -4.21 -22.58
C GLN A 110 3.05 -4.42 -21.75
N ALA A 111 4.23 -4.40 -22.39
CA ALA A 111 5.51 -4.52 -21.68
C ALA A 111 5.74 -3.34 -20.72
N LEU A 112 5.46 -2.11 -21.15
CA LEU A 112 5.63 -0.92 -20.32
C LEU A 112 4.65 -0.91 -19.14
N ALA A 113 3.39 -1.27 -19.37
CA ALA A 113 2.41 -1.44 -18.30
C ALA A 113 2.89 -2.46 -17.25
N PHE A 114 3.48 -3.58 -17.69
CA PHE A 114 4.05 -4.58 -16.79
C PHE A 114 5.24 -4.05 -15.98
N VAL A 115 6.11 -3.21 -16.57
CA VAL A 115 7.18 -2.52 -15.83
C VAL A 115 6.61 -1.67 -14.70
N PHE A 116 5.56 -0.89 -14.97
CA PHE A 116 4.91 -0.07 -13.93
C PHE A 116 4.20 -0.90 -12.86
N LEU A 117 3.59 -2.05 -13.22
CA LEU A 117 3.03 -2.98 -12.24
C LEU A 117 4.12 -3.58 -11.33
N ASN A 118 5.28 -3.92 -11.88
CA ASN A 118 6.43 -4.37 -11.06
C ASN A 118 6.98 -3.24 -10.18
N ALA A 119 7.09 -2.02 -10.70
CA ALA A 119 7.47 -0.86 -9.91
C ALA A 119 6.49 -0.63 -8.75
N GLN A 120 5.19 -0.81 -8.99
CA GLN A 120 4.17 -0.80 -7.94
C GLN A 120 4.44 -1.87 -6.88
N HIS A 121 4.74 -3.11 -7.28
CA HIS A 121 5.04 -4.18 -6.34
C HIS A 121 6.24 -3.84 -5.44
N PHE A 122 7.35 -3.38 -6.02
CA PHE A 122 8.54 -2.99 -5.24
C PHE A 122 8.31 -1.76 -4.37
N GLY A 123 7.56 -0.76 -4.86
CA GLY A 123 7.19 0.41 -4.07
C GLY A 123 6.32 0.05 -2.86
N TYR A 124 5.47 -0.98 -3.00
CA TYR A 124 4.68 -1.50 -1.89
C TYR A 124 5.58 -2.15 -0.83
N ALA A 125 6.51 -3.01 -1.25
CA ALA A 125 7.50 -3.62 -0.36
C ALA A 125 8.34 -2.58 0.40
N LEU A 126 8.73 -1.48 -0.27
CA LEU A 126 9.44 -0.37 0.37
C LEU A 126 8.58 0.30 1.48
N GLY A 127 7.29 0.54 1.23
CA GLY A 127 6.38 1.06 2.24
C GLY A 127 6.23 0.14 3.45
N MET A 128 6.23 -1.18 3.22
CA MET A 128 6.12 -2.19 4.28
C MET A 128 7.29 -2.17 5.28
N VAL A 129 8.48 -1.72 4.87
CA VAL A 129 9.61 -1.53 5.80
C VAL A 129 9.26 -0.52 6.90
N PHE A 130 8.66 0.60 6.53
CA PHE A 130 8.23 1.62 7.48
C PHE A 130 7.03 1.17 8.31
N PHE A 131 6.15 0.35 7.74
CA PHE A 131 5.09 -0.31 8.50
C PHE A 131 5.64 -1.24 9.57
N GLY A 132 6.68 -2.03 9.28
CA GLY A 132 7.38 -2.86 10.26
C GLY A 132 7.97 -2.02 11.40
N LEU A 133 8.66 -0.91 11.08
CA LEU A 133 9.16 0.02 12.09
C LEU A 133 8.02 0.58 12.96
N HIS A 134 6.92 1.01 12.34
CA HIS A 134 5.73 1.47 13.05
C HIS A 134 5.18 0.41 14.00
N LEU A 135 4.99 -0.83 13.53
CA LEU A 135 4.47 -1.94 14.33
C LEU A 135 5.39 -2.31 15.49
N GLY A 136 6.71 -2.33 15.27
CA GLY A 136 7.67 -2.62 16.33
C GLY A 136 7.61 -1.58 17.46
N VAL A 137 7.59 -0.29 17.10
CA VAL A 137 7.51 0.80 18.09
C VAL A 137 6.13 0.83 18.76
N LEU A 138 5.04 0.66 18.00
CA LEU A 138 3.68 0.56 18.55
C LEU A 138 3.57 -0.61 19.52
N GLY A 139 4.06 -1.79 19.16
CA GLY A 139 4.02 -2.98 20.00
C GLY A 139 4.79 -2.79 21.31
N TYR A 140 5.95 -2.14 21.26
CA TYR A 140 6.70 -1.75 22.47
C TYR A 140 5.91 -0.75 23.33
N LEU A 141 5.31 0.28 22.72
CA LEU A 141 4.49 1.27 23.43
C LEU A 141 3.27 0.61 24.10
N VAL A 142 2.58 -0.28 23.40
CA VAL A 142 1.46 -1.08 23.93
C VAL A 142 1.92 -1.89 25.15
N TYR A 143 3.03 -2.60 25.03
CA TYR A 143 3.61 -3.40 26.11
C TYR A 143 3.91 -2.57 27.38
N ARG A 144 4.39 -1.34 27.20
CA ARG A 144 4.73 -0.41 28.30
C ARG A 144 3.55 0.38 28.85
N SER A 145 2.48 0.54 28.07
CA SER A 145 1.41 1.50 28.36
C SER A 145 0.53 1.15 29.56
N GLY A 146 0.34 -0.14 29.85
CA GLY A 146 -0.57 -0.61 30.90
C GLY A 146 -2.08 -0.45 30.58
N PHE A 147 -2.46 0.32 29.54
CA PHE A 147 -3.86 0.50 29.13
C PHE A 147 -4.39 -0.65 28.27
N LEU A 148 -3.50 -1.41 27.63
CA LEU A 148 -3.81 -2.50 26.70
C LEU A 148 -3.13 -3.81 27.14
N PRO A 149 -3.68 -4.98 26.78
CA PRO A 149 -3.05 -6.27 27.07
C PRO A 149 -1.66 -6.37 26.44
N ARG A 150 -0.65 -6.70 27.26
CA ARG A 150 0.76 -6.81 26.82
C ARG A 150 0.96 -7.82 25.68
N ILE A 151 0.12 -8.84 25.62
CA ILE A 151 0.17 -9.86 24.56
C ILE A 151 -0.05 -9.26 23.17
N LEU A 152 -0.91 -8.24 23.04
CA LEU A 152 -1.12 -7.53 21.78
C LEU A 152 0.17 -6.82 21.35
N GLY A 153 0.89 -6.22 22.29
CA GLY A 153 2.17 -5.57 22.01
C GLY A 153 3.24 -6.55 21.52
N ILE A 154 3.33 -7.73 22.15
CA ILE A 154 4.24 -8.80 21.72
C ILE A 154 3.89 -9.28 20.31
N LEU A 155 2.61 -9.56 20.05
CA LEU A 155 2.15 -10.00 18.73
C LEU A 155 2.47 -8.96 17.64
N MET A 156 2.29 -7.67 17.93
CA MET A 156 2.66 -6.59 16.99
C MET A 156 4.15 -6.57 16.68
N VAL A 157 5.03 -6.77 17.68
CA VAL A 157 6.48 -6.85 17.46
C VAL A 157 6.85 -8.07 16.64
N VAL A 158 6.23 -9.22 16.91
CA VAL A 158 6.45 -10.44 16.12
C VAL A 158 6.01 -10.23 14.66
N SER A 159 4.83 -9.66 14.44
CA SER A 159 4.35 -9.32 13.09
C SER A 159 5.22 -8.30 12.35
N ALA A 160 6.01 -7.48 13.06
CA ALA A 160 6.94 -6.55 12.43
C ALA A 160 8.17 -7.25 11.81
N LEU A 161 8.45 -8.51 12.18
CA LEU A 161 9.63 -9.26 11.74
C LEU A 161 9.36 -10.13 10.49
N GLY A 162 8.10 -10.24 10.05
CA GLY A 162 7.69 -11.10 8.94
C GLY A 162 6.72 -12.19 9.38
#